data_AF-D4BMP7-F1
#
_entry.id   AF-D4BMP7-F1
#
_cell.length_a   1.000
_cell.length_b   1.000
_cell.length_c   1.000
_cell.angle_alpha   90.00
_cell.angle_beta   90.00
_cell.angle_gamma   90.00
#
_symmetry.space_group_name_H-M   'P 1'
#
loop_
_entity.id
_entity.type
_entity.pdbx_description
1 polymer ?
#
loop_
_entity_poly.entity_id
_entity_poly.type
_entity_poly.pdbx_seq_one_letter_code
_entity_poly.pdbx_strand_id
1 'polypeptide(L)'
;GVGKDGHREVIGVVEGMREDSAGRERSFHGMIERGPRGVRLVVGDRCAGLVADHEPHAPRAAFDTATGVTATRSPSPAANP
;
A
#
# COMPACT_ATOMS: atom_id res chain seq x y z
N GLY A 1 -0.38 -4.40 -6.08
CA GLY A 1 -0.69 -5.01 -4.78
C GLY A 1 -0.20 -6.44 -4.75
N VAL A 2 -0.12 -7.01 -3.55
CA VAL A 2 0.14 -8.45 -3.35
C VAL A 2 -1.06 -9.03 -2.60
N GLY A 3 -1.72 -10.01 -3.21
CA GLY A 3 -2.87 -10.71 -2.63
C GLY A 3 -2.50 -11.61 -1.46
N LYS A 4 -3.52 -12.20 -0.82
CA LYS A 4 -3.33 -13.15 0.30
C LYS A 4 -2.65 -14.46 -0.14
N ASP A 5 -2.82 -14.81 -1.41
CA ASP A 5 -2.19 -15.93 -2.09
C ASP A 5 -0.75 -15.62 -2.56
N GLY A 6 -0.29 -14.39 -2.37
CA GLY A 6 1.03 -13.94 -2.80
C GLY A 6 1.10 -13.49 -4.26
N HIS A 7 -0.01 -13.45 -5.00
CA HIS A 7 0.01 -13.01 -6.40
C HIS A 7 0.17 -11.49 -6.51
N ARG A 8 0.94 -11.04 -7.51
CA ARG A 8 1.17 -9.61 -7.79
C ARG A 8 0.23 -9.13 -8.88
N GLU A 9 -0.52 -8.08 -8.58
CA GLU A 9 -1.45 -7.48 -9.54
C GLU A 9 -1.39 -5.95 -9.51
N VAL A 10 -1.79 -5.31 -10.60
CA VAL A 10 -1.98 -3.85 -10.65
C VAL A 10 -3.36 -3.52 -10.09
N ILE A 11 -3.41 -2.80 -8.97
CA ILE A 11 -4.66 -2.50 -8.23
C ILE A 11 -5.31 -1.19 -8.71
N GLY A 12 -4.52 -0.30 -9.32
CA GLY A 12 -4.99 0.97 -9.82
C GLY A 12 -3.87 1.76 -10.47
N VAL A 13 -4.23 2.61 -11.41
CA VAL A 13 -3.35 3.59 -12.04
C VAL A 13 -4.07 4.93 -11.96
N VAL A 14 -3.35 5.97 -11.56
CA VAL A 14 -3.86 7.33 -11.50
C VAL A 14 -2.83 8.22 -12.15
N GLU A 15 -3.24 8.94 -13.18
CA GLU A 15 -2.41 9.94 -13.83
C GLU A 15 -2.53 11.28 -13.11
N GLY A 16 -1.44 12.03 -13.02
CA GLY A 16 -1.41 13.34 -12.41
C GLY A 16 -0.19 14.14 -12.84
N MET A 17 -0.38 15.42 -13.10
CA MET A 17 0.69 16.32 -13.56
C MET A 17 1.68 16.72 -12.44
N ARG A 18 1.33 16.47 -11.17
CA ARG A 18 2.14 16.83 -10.00
C ARG A 18 1.87 15.86 -8.86
N GLU A 19 2.93 15.38 -8.23
CA GLU A 19 2.88 14.58 -7.00
C GLU A 19 2.71 15.51 -5.79
N ASP A 20 1.57 16.19 -5.71
CA ASP A 20 1.16 16.92 -4.52
C ASP A 20 0.28 16.04 -3.61
N SER A 21 0.04 16.50 -2.38
CA SER A 21 -0.73 15.74 -1.39
C SER A 21 -2.15 15.45 -1.84
N ALA A 22 -2.85 16.44 -2.41
CA ALA A 22 -4.19 16.26 -2.96
C ALA A 22 -4.21 15.17 -4.05
N GLY A 23 -3.12 15.06 -4.82
CA GLY A 23 -2.98 14.05 -5.84
C GLY A 23 -2.65 12.65 -5.37
N ARG A 24 -1.97 12.52 -4.25
CA ARG A 24 -1.78 11.23 -3.60
C ARG A 24 -3.05 10.80 -2.87
N GLU A 25 -3.71 11.72 -2.18
CA GLU A 25 -4.97 11.48 -1.46
C GLU A 25 -6.08 10.98 -2.40
N ARG A 26 -6.33 11.68 -3.53
CA ARG A 26 -7.31 11.21 -4.55
C ARG A 26 -6.98 9.81 -5.07
N SER A 27 -5.69 9.47 -5.13
CA SER A 27 -5.21 8.18 -5.59
C SER A 27 -5.54 7.08 -4.59
N PHE A 28 -5.23 7.32 -3.30
CA PHE A 28 -5.59 6.41 -2.21
C PHE A 28 -7.10 6.24 -2.07
N HIS A 29 -7.85 7.33 -2.11
CA HIS A 29 -9.31 7.30 -2.07
C HIS A 29 -9.89 6.42 -3.19
N GLY A 30 -9.53 6.71 -4.44
CA GLY A 30 -10.01 5.94 -5.59
C GLY A 30 -9.57 4.47 -5.57
N MET A 31 -8.43 4.15 -4.95
CA MET A 31 -7.97 2.78 -4.79
C MET A 31 -8.76 2.02 -3.73
N ILE A 32 -8.91 2.60 -2.53
CA ILE A 32 -9.60 1.97 -1.38
C ILE A 32 -11.09 1.77 -1.66
N GLU A 33 -11.75 2.73 -2.31
CA GLU A 33 -13.15 2.60 -2.73
C GLU A 33 -13.39 1.39 -3.63
N ARG A 34 -12.38 0.99 -4.41
CA ARG A 34 -12.47 -0.12 -5.38
C ARG A 34 -12.19 -1.49 -4.80
N GLY A 35 -11.77 -1.62 -3.55
CA GLY A 35 -11.81 -2.92 -2.85
C GLY A 35 -10.64 -3.39 -2.01
N PRO A 36 -9.42 -2.82 -2.02
CA PRO A 36 -8.38 -3.21 -1.08
C PRO A 36 -8.81 -2.84 0.34
N ARG A 37 -9.28 -3.83 1.10
CA ARG A 37 -9.64 -3.69 2.51
C ARG A 37 -8.60 -4.40 3.37
N GLY A 38 -8.15 -3.73 4.42
CA GLY A 38 -7.16 -4.28 5.36
C GLY A 38 -5.73 -4.29 4.80
N VAL A 39 -5.32 -3.21 4.13
CA VAL A 39 -3.92 -3.01 3.73
C VAL A 39 -3.01 -3.10 4.96
N ARG A 40 -1.99 -3.96 4.88
CA ARG A 40 -1.04 -4.21 6.00
C ARG A 40 0.30 -3.51 5.82
N LEU A 41 0.65 -3.17 4.58
CA LEU A 41 1.91 -2.52 4.23
C LEU A 41 1.68 -1.61 3.03
N VAL A 42 2.11 -0.36 3.17
CA VAL A 42 2.26 0.59 2.07
C VAL A 42 3.76 0.81 1.86
N VAL A 43 4.22 0.63 0.62
CA VAL A 43 5.61 0.89 0.24
C VAL A 43 5.62 1.99 -0.80
N GLY A 44 6.44 3.01 -0.61
CA GLY A 44 6.58 4.10 -1.58
C GLY A 44 7.84 4.90 -1.39
N ASP A 45 8.03 5.92 -2.23
CA ASP A 45 9.20 6.79 -2.14
C ASP A 45 9.19 7.62 -0.85
N ARG A 46 10.38 8.03 -0.39
CA ARG A 46 10.55 8.89 0.79
C ARG A 46 10.25 10.34 0.42
N CYS A 47 9.04 10.62 -0.04
CA CYS A 47 8.57 11.99 -0.20
C CYS A 47 7.86 12.46 1.08
N ALA A 48 8.05 13.72 1.44
CA ALA A 48 7.65 14.27 2.74
C ALA A 48 6.15 14.16 3.07
N GLY A 49 5.29 13.86 2.08
CA GLY A 49 3.84 13.79 2.24
C GLY A 49 3.24 12.38 2.26
N LEU A 50 3.93 11.35 1.75
CA LEU A 50 3.28 10.05 1.50
C LEU A 50 2.75 9.38 2.77
N VAL A 51 3.46 9.52 3.90
CA VAL A 51 3.03 9.00 5.19
C VAL A 51 1.75 9.69 5.66
N ALA A 52 1.71 11.02 5.62
CA ALA A 52 0.53 11.79 6.01
C ALA A 52 -0.67 11.53 5.08
N ASP A 53 -0.42 11.36 3.78
CA ASP A 53 -1.47 11.20 2.77
C ASP A 53 -2.10 9.79 2.78
N HIS A 54 -1.38 8.73 3.20
CA HIS A 54 -1.94 7.37 3.24
C HIS A 54 -2.64 7.01 4.56
N GLU A 55 -2.21 7.62 5.68
CA GLU A 55 -2.67 7.26 7.03
C GLU A 55 -4.20 7.36 7.19
N PRO A 56 -4.91 8.37 6.64
CA PRO A 56 -6.37 8.44 6.70
C PRO A 56 -7.09 7.28 5.98
N HIS A 57 -6.44 6.67 5.00
CA HIS A 57 -7.02 5.63 4.14
C HIS A 57 -6.58 4.21 4.52
N ALA A 58 -5.45 4.07 5.22
CA ALA A 58 -4.89 2.80 5.68
C ALA A 58 -4.22 2.92 7.07
N PRO A 59 -4.95 3.31 8.13
CA PRO A 59 -4.38 3.69 9.43
C PRO A 59 -3.71 2.55 10.21
N ARG A 60 -3.88 1.29 9.76
CA ARG A 60 -3.27 0.10 10.37
C ARG A 60 -2.16 -0.51 9.50
N ALA A 61 -1.85 0.11 8.37
CA ALA A 61 -0.77 -0.34 7.52
C ALA A 61 0.57 0.13 8.11
N ALA A 62 1.57 -0.73 8.07
CA ALA A 62 2.95 -0.27 8.20
C ALA A 62 3.34 0.53 6.95
N PHE A 63 4.24 1.49 7.10
CA PHE A 63 4.85 2.22 6.00
C PHE A 63 6.33 1.83 5.88
N ASP A 64 6.79 1.53 4.67
CA ASP A 64 8.20 1.27 4.37
C ASP A 64 8.64 2.09 3.16
N THR A 65 9.89 2.52 3.14
CA THR A 65 10.45 3.23 1.99
C THR A 65 10.89 2.22 0.93
N ALA A 66 10.70 2.55 -0.35
CA ALA A 66 11.05 1.71 -1.49
C ALA A 66 12.57 1.48 -1.70
N THR A 67 13.37 1.52 -0.64
CA THR A 67 14.77 1.07 -0.59
C THR A 67 14.85 -0.46 -0.67
N GLY A 68 14.48 -1.03 -1.82
CA GLY A 68 14.95 -2.33 -2.35
C GLY A 68 14.75 -3.63 -1.55
N VAL A 69 14.32 -3.63 -0.29
CA VAL A 69 14.19 -4.87 0.51
C VAL A 69 12.88 -4.86 1.30
N THR A 70 11.80 -5.31 0.67
CA THR A 70 10.58 -5.69 1.38
C THR A 70 10.57 -7.21 1.55
N ALA A 71 11.03 -7.69 2.72
CA ALA A 71 10.92 -9.10 3.11
C ALA A 71 9.49 -9.39 3.58
N THR A 72 8.64 -9.93 2.72
CA THR A 72 7.37 -10.51 3.18
C THR A 72 7.67 -11.80 3.93
N ARG A 73 7.88 -11.74 5.25
CA ARG A 73 7.76 -12.93 6.10
C ARG A 73 6.30 -13.37 6.07
N SER A 74 6.00 -14.43 5.33
CA SER A 74 4.80 -15.23 5.58
C SER A 74 4.93 -15.88 6.95
N PRO A 75 4.05 -15.65 7.94
CA PRO A 75 3.92 -16.59 9.03
C PRO A 75 3.28 -17.85 8.45
N SER A 76 4.06 -18.90 8.29
CA SER A 76 3.56 -20.25 8.10
C SER A 76 2.68 -20.59 9.30
N PRO A 77 1.36 -20.84 9.17
CA PRO A 77 0.67 -21.57 10.21
C PRO A 77 1.18 -23.01 10.13
N ALA A 78 1.94 -23.38 11.15
CA ALA A 78 2.44 -24.72 11.37
C ALA A 78 1.35 -25.75 11.09
N ALA A 79 1.72 -26.75 10.30
CA ALA A 79 0.97 -27.97 10.16
C ALA A 79 0.70 -28.63 11.53
N ASN A 80 -0.42 -29.34 11.56
CA ASN A 80 -0.78 -30.50 12.39
C ASN A 80 -1.64 -30.29 13.64
N PRO A 81 -2.36 -31.37 14.05
CA PRO A 81 -2.65 -32.63 13.34
C PRO A 81 -4.11 -32.79 12.89
#